data_AF-A0A965RKD3-F1
#
_entry.id   AF-A0A965RKD3-F1
#
_cell.length_a   1.000
_cell.length_b   1.000
_cell.length_c   1.000
_cell.angle_alpha   90.00
_cell.angle_beta   90.00
_cell.angle_gamma   90.00
#
_symmetry.space_group_name_H-M   'P 1'
#
loop_
_entity.id
_entity.type
_entity.pdbx_description
1 polymer ?
#
loop_
_entity_poly.entity_id
_entity_poly.type
_entity_poly.pdbx_seq_one_letter_code
_entity_poly.pdbx_strand_id
1 'polypeptide(L)'
;MIDFKSLPMWAKGTIAVVSVLAIGGIGFAIYKGVKKAIDKGKEGKEGREAKDELQQAESQGIKPTFSDAEAQSKVSLILSAADGCDPLDNGALEIVNTIKSLKNKADWYLLSSTFGTRTWDECGWGMGDVTGSLSYLLTSDLDTGEMQKVRQHLSSIGVNI
;
A
#
# COMPACT_ATOMS: atom_id res chain seq x y z
N MET A 1 -31.82 38.78 -27.45
CA MET A 1 -32.48 37.93 -26.43
C MET A 1 -32.87 36.64 -27.12
N ILE A 2 -32.20 35.54 -26.79
CA ILE A 2 -32.52 34.23 -27.38
C ILE A 2 -33.65 33.63 -26.53
N ASP A 3 -34.78 33.34 -27.17
CA ASP A 3 -35.98 32.82 -26.53
C ASP A 3 -35.89 31.29 -26.39
N PHE A 4 -35.84 30.78 -25.16
CA PHE A 4 -35.61 29.37 -24.82
C PHE A 4 -36.88 28.51 -24.75
N LYS A 5 -38.05 29.06 -25.11
CA LYS A 5 -39.33 28.36 -25.03
C LYS A 5 -39.67 27.47 -26.22
N SER A 6 -38.97 27.58 -27.36
CA SER A 6 -39.33 26.84 -28.59
C SER A 6 -38.43 25.64 -28.93
N LEU A 7 -37.56 25.17 -28.02
CA LEU A 7 -36.72 24.01 -28.31
C LEU A 7 -37.42 22.69 -27.95
N PRO A 8 -37.51 21.73 -28.89
CA PRO A 8 -38.18 20.46 -28.68
C PRO A 8 -37.47 19.60 -27.61
N MET A 9 -38.25 18.82 -26.84
CA MET A 9 -37.82 18.18 -25.57
C MET A 9 -36.53 17.34 -25.65
N TRP A 10 -36.16 16.82 -26.82
CA TRP A 10 -34.94 16.06 -27.05
C TRP A 10 -33.63 16.88 -26.98
N ALA A 11 -33.68 18.21 -27.12
CA ALA A 11 -32.48 19.07 -27.05
C ALA A 11 -32.17 19.62 -25.65
N LYS A 12 -33.12 19.54 -24.71
CA LYS A 12 -32.91 19.97 -23.31
C LYS A 12 -32.23 18.88 -22.45
N GLY A 13 -32.31 17.62 -22.86
CA GLY A 13 -31.71 16.50 -22.14
C GLY A 13 -30.19 16.34 -22.34
N THR A 14 -29.64 16.78 -23.47
CA THR A 14 -28.21 16.60 -23.81
C THR A 14 -27.27 17.61 -23.14
N ILE A 15 -27.73 18.82 -22.83
CA ILE A 15 -26.89 19.87 -22.22
C ILE A 15 -26.64 19.60 -20.71
N ALA A 16 -27.58 18.96 -20.02
CA ALA A 16 -27.43 18.59 -18.60
C ALA A 16 -26.46 17.41 -18.39
N VAL A 17 -26.38 16.46 -19.33
CA VAL A 17 -25.53 15.27 -19.17
C VAL A 17 -24.05 15.58 -19.45
N VAL A 18 -23.75 16.47 -20.41
CA VAL A 18 -22.36 16.86 -20.72
C VAL A 18 -21.74 17.69 -19.58
N SER A 19 -22.52 18.50 -18.89
CA SER A 19 -22.06 19.33 -17.77
C SER A 19 -21.77 18.50 -16.50
N VAL A 20 -22.53 17.44 -16.23
CA VAL A 20 -22.28 16.53 -15.09
C VAL A 20 -21.08 15.62 -15.34
N LEU A 21 -20.85 15.15 -16.59
CA LEU A 21 -19.69 14.31 -16.92
C LEU A 21 -18.36 15.08 -16.85
N ALA A 22 -18.34 16.36 -17.23
CA ALA A 22 -17.15 17.20 -17.09
C ALA A 22 -16.79 17.46 -15.61
N ILE A 23 -17.80 17.69 -14.75
CA ILE A 23 -17.61 17.89 -13.30
C ILE A 23 -17.25 16.57 -12.62
N GLY A 24 -17.83 15.44 -13.04
CA GLY A 24 -17.49 14.11 -12.55
C GLY A 24 -16.08 13.67 -12.95
N GLY A 25 -15.64 13.94 -14.18
CA GLY A 25 -14.30 13.61 -14.67
C GLY A 25 -13.20 14.44 -14.01
N ILE A 26 -13.42 15.75 -13.85
CA ILE A 26 -12.49 16.63 -13.13
C ILE A 26 -12.50 16.30 -11.63
N GLY A 27 -13.68 16.05 -11.04
CA GLY A 27 -13.83 15.61 -9.66
C GLY A 27 -13.16 14.27 -9.38
N PHE A 28 -13.27 13.30 -10.28
CA PHE A 28 -12.60 12.00 -10.18
C PHE A 28 -11.08 12.12 -10.40
N ALA A 29 -10.61 12.97 -11.32
CA ALA A 29 -9.19 13.20 -11.53
C ALA A 29 -8.55 13.96 -10.35
N ILE A 30 -9.23 14.96 -9.79
CA ILE A 30 -8.82 15.65 -8.57
C ILE A 30 -8.89 14.70 -7.38
N TYR A 31 -9.94 13.89 -7.24
CA TYR A 31 -10.05 12.89 -6.17
C TYR A 31 -8.93 11.84 -6.27
N LYS A 32 -8.66 11.31 -7.47
CA LYS A 32 -7.57 10.36 -7.70
C LYS A 32 -6.21 11.02 -7.49
N GLY A 33 -6.03 12.28 -7.89
CA GLY A 33 -4.79 13.05 -7.69
C GLY A 33 -4.54 13.42 -6.22
N VAL A 34 -5.58 13.84 -5.50
CA VAL A 34 -5.53 14.17 -4.06
C VAL A 34 -5.39 12.89 -3.23
N LYS A 35 -6.09 11.81 -3.57
CA LYS A 35 -5.90 10.49 -2.95
C LYS A 35 -4.47 9.99 -3.19
N LYS A 36 -3.95 10.05 -4.41
CA LYS A 36 -2.55 9.67 -4.73
C LYS A 36 -1.51 10.57 -4.06
N ALA A 37 -1.83 11.82 -3.74
CA ALA A 37 -0.96 12.73 -3.00
C ALA A 37 -1.04 12.54 -1.47
N ILE A 38 -2.23 12.23 -0.94
CA ILE A 38 -2.45 11.89 0.48
C ILE A 38 -1.85 10.52 0.79
N ASP A 39 -2.02 9.54 -0.10
CA ASP A 39 -1.44 8.21 0.01
C ASP A 39 0.09 8.33 -0.06
N LYS A 40 0.68 9.03 -1.05
CA LYS A 40 2.12 9.38 -1.06
C LYS A 40 2.61 10.09 0.20
N GLY A 41 1.78 10.97 0.78
CA GLY A 41 2.08 11.71 2.00
C GLY A 41 1.99 10.88 3.28
N LYS A 42 1.24 9.77 3.29
CA LYS A 42 1.16 8.77 4.37
C LYS A 42 2.20 7.67 4.20
N GLU A 43 2.43 7.25 2.97
CA GLU A 43 3.42 6.26 2.56
C GLU A 43 4.85 6.66 2.97
N GLY A 44 5.21 7.94 2.80
CA GLY A 44 6.50 8.46 3.25
C GLY A 44 6.58 8.72 4.76
N LYS A 45 5.45 8.73 5.47
CA LYS A 45 5.40 8.84 6.93
C LYS A 45 5.68 7.50 7.59
N GLU A 46 5.07 6.41 7.12
CA GLU A 46 5.28 5.09 7.73
C GLU A 46 6.75 4.65 7.70
N GLY A 47 7.47 4.88 6.59
CA GLY A 47 8.90 4.58 6.53
C GLY A 47 9.77 5.46 7.45
N ARG A 48 9.35 6.71 7.69
CA ARG A 48 10.02 7.64 8.62
C ARG A 48 9.70 7.30 10.07
N GLU A 49 8.44 7.05 10.38
CA GLU A 49 7.96 6.60 11.69
C GLU A 49 8.61 5.27 12.07
N ALA A 50 8.72 4.32 11.14
CA ALA A 50 9.47 3.09 11.36
C ALA A 50 10.96 3.36 11.66
N LYS A 51 11.58 4.35 11.02
CA LYS A 51 12.97 4.73 11.32
C LYS A 51 13.11 5.37 12.70
N ASP A 52 12.16 6.20 13.11
CA ASP A 52 12.14 6.80 14.45
C ASP A 52 11.89 5.75 15.54
N GLU A 53 10.98 4.80 15.29
CA GLU A 53 10.71 3.66 16.18
C GLU A 53 11.89 2.68 16.24
N LEU A 54 12.64 2.51 15.15
CA LEU A 54 13.90 1.78 15.16
C LEU A 54 14.92 2.43 16.09
N GLN A 55 15.14 3.74 15.95
CA GLN A 55 16.07 4.48 16.83
C GLN A 55 15.63 4.40 18.29
N GLN A 56 14.32 4.48 18.55
CA GLN A 56 13.80 4.33 19.89
C GLN A 56 14.02 2.91 20.44
N ALA A 57 13.79 1.87 19.65
CA ALA A 57 14.07 0.48 20.04
C ALA A 57 15.56 0.27 20.34
N GLU A 58 16.45 0.81 19.51
CA GLU A 58 17.90 0.77 19.74
C GLU A 58 18.32 1.50 21.01
N SER A 59 17.70 2.66 21.31
CA SER A 59 17.91 3.40 22.56
C SER A 59 17.46 2.62 23.80
N GLN A 60 16.51 1.70 23.64
CA GLN A 60 16.05 0.76 24.66
C GLN A 60 16.90 -0.54 24.70
N GLY A 61 17.97 -0.61 23.91
CA GLY A 61 18.87 -1.76 23.84
C GLY A 61 18.36 -2.91 22.95
N ILE A 62 17.24 -2.74 22.26
CA ILE A 62 16.67 -3.74 21.34
C ILE A 62 17.20 -3.45 19.95
N LYS A 63 18.16 -4.25 19.50
CA LYS A 63 18.82 -4.09 18.20
C LYS A 63 18.25 -5.05 17.16
N PRO A 64 18.27 -4.69 15.86
CA PRO A 64 18.01 -5.65 14.80
C PRO A 64 18.93 -6.87 14.89
N THR A 65 18.37 -8.03 14.56
CA THR A 65 19.06 -9.32 14.48
C THR A 65 19.64 -9.59 13.10
N PHE A 66 19.33 -8.75 12.13
CA PHE A 66 19.91 -8.75 10.78
C PHE A 66 20.38 -7.36 10.36
N SER A 67 21.28 -7.33 9.39
CA SER A 67 21.89 -6.12 8.83
C SER A 67 20.98 -5.39 7.82
N ASP A 68 21.31 -4.15 7.50
CA ASP A 68 20.65 -3.39 6.42
C ASP A 68 20.68 -4.14 5.08
N ALA A 69 21.77 -4.85 4.78
CA ALA A 69 21.91 -5.63 3.56
C ALA A 69 20.90 -6.80 3.53
N GLU A 70 20.76 -7.50 4.65
CA GLU A 70 19.77 -8.57 4.79
C GLU A 70 18.34 -8.01 4.76
N ALA A 71 18.12 -6.81 5.30
CA ALA A 71 16.84 -6.10 5.20
C ALA A 71 16.47 -5.83 3.73
N GLN A 72 17.42 -5.34 2.93
CA GLN A 72 17.22 -5.13 1.48
C GLN A 72 16.93 -6.44 0.76
N SER A 73 17.64 -7.52 1.09
CA SER A 73 17.35 -8.85 0.53
C SER A 73 15.93 -9.32 0.86
N LYS A 74 15.48 -9.15 2.10
CA LYS A 74 14.10 -9.49 2.52
C LYS A 74 13.05 -8.63 1.82
N VAL A 75 13.32 -7.33 1.64
CA VAL A 75 12.43 -6.43 0.86
C VAL A 75 12.31 -6.88 -0.59
N SER A 76 13.43 -7.23 -1.23
CA SER A 76 13.41 -7.74 -2.60
C SER A 76 12.62 -9.04 -2.71
N LEU A 77 12.75 -9.96 -1.75
CA LEU A 77 11.94 -11.18 -1.70
C LEU A 77 10.45 -10.89 -1.58
N ILE A 78 10.06 -9.96 -0.68
CA ILE A 78 8.67 -9.55 -0.51
C ILE A 78 8.11 -8.94 -1.79
N LEU A 79 8.86 -8.06 -2.46
CA LEU A 79 8.41 -7.45 -3.72
C LEU A 79 8.27 -8.47 -4.84
N SER A 80 9.24 -9.38 -4.99
CA SER A 80 9.15 -10.45 -5.98
C SER A 80 7.99 -11.42 -5.71
N ALA A 81 7.65 -11.63 -4.43
CA ALA A 81 6.49 -12.43 -4.04
C ALA A 81 5.16 -11.68 -4.28
N ALA A 82 5.12 -10.37 -4.06
CA ALA A 82 3.95 -9.52 -4.25
C ALA A 82 3.68 -9.14 -5.71
N ASP A 83 4.68 -9.22 -6.59
CA ASP A 83 4.51 -9.01 -8.04
C ASP A 83 3.63 -10.10 -8.69
N GLY A 84 3.13 -11.07 -7.92
CA GLY A 84 1.87 -11.79 -8.16
C GLY A 84 1.80 -12.71 -9.39
N CYS A 85 2.83 -12.76 -10.23
CA CYS A 85 2.82 -13.59 -11.44
C CYS A 85 3.34 -15.00 -11.18
N ASP A 86 3.21 -15.49 -9.94
CA ASP A 86 3.54 -16.87 -9.57
C ASP A 86 2.34 -17.79 -9.85
N PRO A 87 2.41 -18.72 -10.81
CA PRO A 87 1.31 -19.63 -11.14
C PRO A 87 0.93 -20.59 -10.00
N LEU A 88 1.69 -20.62 -8.90
CA LEU A 88 1.51 -21.52 -7.76
C LEU A 88 1.05 -20.84 -6.48
N ASP A 89 0.77 -19.52 -6.50
CA ASP A 89 0.22 -18.77 -5.36
C ASP A 89 1.10 -18.81 -4.09
N ASN A 90 2.42 -19.02 -4.24
CA ASN A 90 3.35 -19.12 -3.10
C ASN A 90 3.81 -17.75 -2.58
N GLY A 91 3.48 -16.65 -3.27
CA GLY A 91 3.90 -15.30 -2.90
C GLY A 91 3.45 -14.93 -1.50
N ALA A 92 2.18 -15.14 -1.19
CA ALA A 92 1.62 -14.87 0.14
C ALA A 92 2.32 -15.68 1.25
N LEU A 93 2.61 -16.96 0.99
CA LEU A 93 3.35 -17.81 1.92
C LEU A 93 4.78 -17.29 2.18
N GLU A 94 5.48 -16.85 1.13
CA GLU A 94 6.84 -16.29 1.23
C GLU A 94 6.85 -14.98 2.03
N ILE A 95 5.86 -14.12 1.81
CA ILE A 95 5.66 -12.89 2.58
C ILE A 95 5.43 -13.25 4.05
N VAL A 96 4.49 -14.14 4.35
CA VAL A 96 4.21 -14.59 5.73
C VAL A 96 5.45 -15.18 6.39
N ASN A 97 6.19 -16.05 5.70
CA ASN A 97 7.42 -16.65 6.23
C ASN A 97 8.51 -15.61 6.50
N THR A 98 8.65 -14.64 5.61
CA THR A 98 9.60 -13.53 5.78
C THR A 98 9.24 -12.70 7.02
N ILE A 99 7.97 -12.37 7.23
CA ILE A 99 7.53 -11.65 8.44
C ILE A 99 7.68 -12.50 9.70
N LYS A 100 7.41 -13.80 9.64
CA LYS A 100 7.63 -14.73 10.77
C LYS A 100 9.10 -14.96 11.11
N SER A 101 10.02 -14.63 10.21
CA SER A 101 11.46 -14.70 10.47
C SER A 101 11.98 -13.59 11.38
N LEU A 102 11.20 -12.51 11.57
CA LEU A 102 11.56 -11.38 12.41
C LEU A 102 11.51 -11.77 13.90
N LYS A 103 12.55 -11.45 14.66
CA LYS A 103 12.72 -11.92 16.04
C LYS A 103 12.31 -10.89 17.09
N ASN A 104 12.34 -9.60 16.74
CA ASN A 104 12.01 -8.52 17.66
C ASN A 104 11.40 -7.32 16.93
N LYS A 105 10.86 -6.35 17.66
CA LYS A 105 10.30 -5.13 17.06
C LYS A 105 11.31 -4.33 16.22
N ALA A 106 12.59 -4.33 16.57
CA ALA A 106 13.61 -3.60 15.80
C ALA A 106 13.84 -4.22 14.41
N ASP A 107 13.71 -5.54 14.27
CA ASP A 107 13.70 -6.23 12.97
C ASP A 107 12.55 -5.75 12.09
N TRP A 108 11.34 -5.63 12.65
CA TRP A 108 10.20 -5.10 11.93
C TRP A 108 10.43 -3.65 11.50
N TYR A 109 10.92 -2.79 12.39
CA TYR A 109 11.17 -1.40 12.06
C TYR A 109 12.29 -1.21 11.03
N LEU A 110 13.35 -2.02 11.12
CA LEU A 110 14.39 -2.03 10.11
C LEU A 110 13.83 -2.46 8.76
N LEU A 111 13.05 -3.54 8.70
CA LEU A 111 12.45 -4.02 7.45
C LEU A 111 11.46 -2.99 6.89
N SER A 112 10.57 -2.44 7.71
CA SER A 112 9.55 -1.47 7.32
C SER A 112 10.17 -0.15 6.82
N SER A 113 11.19 0.37 7.52
CA SER A 113 11.91 1.57 7.07
C SER A 113 12.74 1.32 5.80
N THR A 114 13.29 0.12 5.62
CA THR A 114 14.02 -0.30 4.41
C THR A 114 13.08 -0.45 3.21
N PHE A 115 11.89 -1.00 3.45
CA PHE A 115 10.84 -1.10 2.44
C PHE A 115 10.42 0.32 2.03
N GLY A 116 10.05 1.14 3.02
CA GLY A 116 9.59 2.51 2.81
C GLY A 116 8.30 2.54 1.99
N THR A 117 8.35 3.22 0.85
CA THR A 117 7.25 3.23 -0.13
C THR A 117 7.74 2.56 -1.40
N ARG A 118 7.06 1.51 -1.84
CA ARG A 118 7.40 0.78 -3.06
C ARG A 118 6.20 0.65 -3.96
N THR A 119 6.46 0.40 -5.23
CA THR A 119 5.46 0.08 -6.23
C THR A 119 5.69 -1.35 -6.68
N TRP A 120 4.63 -2.14 -6.74
CA TRP A 120 4.61 -3.53 -7.21
C TRP A 120 3.40 -3.72 -8.13
N ASP A 121 3.44 -4.76 -8.97
CA ASP A 121 2.37 -5.08 -9.90
C ASP A 121 1.38 -6.06 -9.25
N GLU A 122 0.12 -5.65 -9.07
CA GLU A 122 -0.93 -6.60 -8.69
C GLU A 122 -1.29 -7.42 -9.93
N CYS A 123 -0.67 -8.60 -10.07
CA CYS A 123 -0.82 -9.43 -11.26
C CYS A 123 -2.31 -9.83 -11.45
N GLY A 124 -2.98 -9.15 -12.40
CA GLY A 124 -4.40 -9.33 -12.74
C GLY A 124 -4.79 -8.44 -13.93
N TRP A 125 -5.65 -8.93 -14.83
CA TRP A 125 -6.07 -8.16 -16.02
C TRP A 125 -6.72 -6.82 -15.63
N GLY A 126 -5.95 -5.74 -15.66
CA GLY A 126 -6.40 -4.37 -15.43
C GLY A 126 -6.26 -3.83 -14.00
N MET A 127 -5.56 -4.52 -13.08
CA MET A 127 -5.30 -4.01 -11.72
C MET A 127 -4.16 -2.98 -11.70
N GLY A 128 -3.06 -3.26 -12.41
CA GLY A 128 -1.94 -2.33 -12.63
C GLY A 128 -1.11 -2.07 -11.37
N ASP A 129 -0.15 -1.14 -11.49
CA ASP A 129 0.79 -0.83 -10.43
C ASP A 129 0.11 -0.26 -9.16
N VAL A 130 0.44 -0.86 -8.02
CA VAL A 130 0.04 -0.37 -6.70
C VAL A 130 1.27 0.15 -5.96
N THR A 131 1.12 1.31 -5.35
CA THR A 131 2.15 1.95 -4.53
C THR A 131 1.70 1.96 -3.09
N GLY A 132 2.57 1.53 -2.17
CA GLY A 132 2.23 1.48 -0.76
C GLY A 132 3.43 1.20 0.15
N SER A 133 3.15 1.15 1.44
CA SER A 133 4.08 0.69 2.47
C SER A 133 4.03 -0.83 2.61
N LEU A 134 4.93 -1.39 3.43
CA LEU A 134 4.90 -2.81 3.76
C LEU A 134 3.58 -3.19 4.47
N SER A 135 3.09 -2.36 5.37
CA SER A 135 1.81 -2.59 6.05
C SER A 135 0.65 -2.62 5.07
N TYR A 136 0.63 -1.71 4.10
CA TYR A 136 -0.38 -1.71 3.04
C TYR A 136 -0.32 -3.01 2.23
N LEU A 137 0.87 -3.39 1.76
CA LEU A 137 1.09 -4.63 1.01
C LEU A 137 0.56 -5.84 1.77
N LEU A 138 0.89 -5.98 3.05
CA LEU A 138 0.40 -7.08 3.87
C LEU A 138 -1.13 -7.09 3.93
N THR A 139 -1.78 -5.93 4.12
CA THR A 139 -3.25 -5.87 4.20
C THR A 139 -3.97 -6.03 2.87
N SER A 140 -3.32 -5.74 1.74
CA SER A 140 -3.91 -5.85 0.40
C SER A 140 -3.69 -7.23 -0.22
N ASP A 141 -2.52 -7.83 0.03
CA ASP A 141 -2.04 -9.02 -0.67
C ASP A 141 -2.30 -10.32 0.11
N LEU A 142 -2.34 -10.25 1.45
CA LEU A 142 -2.59 -11.43 2.29
C LEU A 142 -4.06 -11.61 2.62
N ASP A 143 -4.52 -12.86 2.65
CA ASP A 143 -5.88 -13.18 3.07
C ASP A 143 -6.10 -12.98 4.59
N THR A 144 -7.34 -13.11 5.04
CA THR A 144 -7.68 -12.90 6.47
C THR A 144 -6.95 -13.87 7.41
N GLY A 145 -6.72 -15.12 6.99
CA GLY A 145 -6.04 -16.14 7.77
C GLY A 145 -4.52 -15.92 7.82
N GLU A 146 -3.93 -15.48 6.72
CA GLU A 146 -2.52 -15.12 6.61
C GLU A 146 -2.20 -13.85 7.41
N MET A 147 -3.03 -12.82 7.29
CA MET A 147 -2.90 -11.63 8.13
C MET A 147 -3.08 -11.91 9.61
N GLN A 148 -3.92 -12.88 9.98
CA GLN A 148 -4.02 -13.29 11.38
C GLN A 148 -2.70 -13.88 11.87
N LYS A 149 -2.02 -14.72 11.07
CA LYS A 149 -0.70 -15.28 11.43
C LYS A 149 0.35 -14.18 11.55
N VAL A 150 0.35 -13.21 10.62
CA VAL A 150 1.25 -12.05 10.65
C VAL A 150 1.01 -11.21 11.91
N ARG A 151 -0.24 -10.83 12.20
CA ARG A 151 -0.58 -10.05 13.39
C ARG A 151 -0.23 -10.76 14.69
N GLN A 152 -0.51 -12.06 14.79
CA GLN A 152 -0.13 -12.87 15.96
C GLN A 152 1.38 -12.84 16.19
N HIS A 153 2.16 -13.04 15.13
CA HIS A 153 3.62 -13.01 15.22
C HIS A 153 4.15 -11.62 15.59
N LEU A 154 3.71 -10.58 14.88
CA LEU A 154 4.12 -9.20 15.14
C LEU A 154 3.76 -8.76 16.56
N SER A 155 2.57 -9.11 17.05
CA SER A 155 2.15 -8.82 18.41
C SER A 155 3.05 -9.53 19.44
N SER A 156 3.46 -10.77 19.16
CA SER A 156 4.38 -11.53 20.04
C SER A 156 5.77 -10.88 20.18
N ILE A 157 6.22 -10.12 19.16
CA ILE A 157 7.49 -9.37 19.18
C ILE A 157 7.32 -7.90 19.56
N GLY A 158 6.10 -7.47 19.94
CA GLY A 158 5.79 -6.14 20.45
C GLY A 158 5.38 -5.10 19.39
N VAL A 159 4.91 -5.54 18.22
CA VAL A 159 4.46 -4.69 17.10
C VAL A 159 2.96 -4.90 16.87
N ASN A 160 2.19 -3.81 16.72
CA ASN A 160 0.75 -3.89 16.43
C ASN A 160 0.42 -3.15 15.12
N ILE A 161 -0.20 -3.87 14.17
CA ILE A 161 -0.63 -3.36 12.85
C ILE A 161 -2.05 -3.83 12.48
#